data_AF-A0A949RP13-F1
#
_entry.id   AF-A0A949RP13-F1
#
_cell.length_a   1.000
_cell.length_b   1.000
_cell.length_c   1.000
_cell.angle_alpha   90.00
_cell.angle_beta   90.00
_cell.angle_gamma   90.00
#
_symmetry.space_group_name_H-M   'P 1'
#
loop_
_entity.id
_entity.type
_entity.pdbx_description
1 polymer ?
#
loop_
_entity_poly.entity_id
_entity_poly.type
_entity_poly.pdbx_seq_one_letter_code
_entity_poly.pdbx_strand_id
1 'polypeptide(L)'
;MTAELEPVLLRNERAEAYRGLRDQYIQRFQPSDPVERDLVLHLAATSWRLHRLQSIEAGLYEAAMRDCRDTMEEDFISLTPEAQRAAAHESLSSRSGVLEDLLRSETHLRRLYQKILRCLIDLRKLRGVPPPPAAARRPFLIVDNVTRKAA
;
A
#
# COMPACT_ATOMS: atom_id res chain seq x y z
N MET A 1 -1.40 26.16 9.38
CA MET A 1 -2.17 25.21 8.54
C MET A 1 -1.20 24.56 7.56
N THR A 2 -0.50 23.51 8.00
CA THR A 2 0.21 22.64 7.06
C THR A 2 -0.86 21.85 6.33
N ALA A 3 -0.99 22.09 5.02
CA ALA A 3 -1.79 21.23 4.16
C ALA A 3 -1.24 19.81 4.33
N GLU A 4 -1.95 18.98 5.11
CA GLU A 4 -1.71 17.55 5.09
C GLU A 4 -1.96 17.15 3.65
N LEU A 5 -0.88 16.76 2.96
CA LEU A 5 -0.94 16.25 1.61
C LEU A 5 -2.01 15.14 1.60
N GLU A 6 -3.18 15.41 1.02
CA GLU A 6 -4.21 14.42 0.63
C GLU A 6 -4.07 14.01 -0.87
N PRO A 7 -2.87 13.71 -1.42
CA PRO A 7 -2.65 13.54 -2.87
C PRO A 7 -3.20 12.22 -3.41
N VAL A 8 -3.88 11.41 -2.59
CA VAL A 8 -4.37 10.09 -3.00
C VAL A 8 -5.80 10.15 -3.56
N LEU A 9 -6.57 11.20 -3.30
CA LEU A 9 -7.99 11.26 -3.64
C LEU A 9 -8.24 11.66 -5.11
N LEU A 10 -9.20 11.00 -5.75
CA LEU A 10 -9.79 11.46 -7.00
C LEU A 10 -10.91 12.47 -6.74
N ARG A 11 -11.24 13.31 -7.74
CA ARG A 11 -12.27 14.36 -7.62
C ARG A 11 -13.65 13.83 -7.20
N ASN A 12 -13.98 12.60 -7.56
CA ASN A 12 -15.26 11.95 -7.27
C ASN A 12 -15.21 11.06 -6.01
N GLU A 13 -14.10 11.03 -5.28
CA GLU A 13 -13.96 10.27 -4.05
C GLU A 13 -14.34 11.12 -2.83
N ARG A 14 -14.94 10.48 -1.82
CA ARG A 14 -15.36 11.15 -0.59
C ARG A 14 -14.18 11.32 0.35
N ALA A 15 -13.74 12.56 0.55
CA ALA A 15 -12.60 12.87 1.40
C ALA A 15 -12.82 12.44 2.86
N GLU A 16 -14.06 12.51 3.37
CA GLU A 16 -14.42 12.06 4.72
C GLU A 16 -14.19 10.56 4.90
N ALA A 17 -14.48 9.75 3.87
CA ALA A 17 -14.30 8.31 3.92
C ALA A 17 -12.81 7.93 3.94
N TYR A 18 -11.99 8.63 3.16
CA TYR A 18 -10.54 8.44 3.22
C TYR A 18 -9.96 8.87 4.56
N ARG A 19 -10.37 10.03 5.10
CA ARG A 19 -9.95 10.47 6.44
C ARG A 19 -10.36 9.45 7.51
N GLY A 20 -11.59 8.92 7.44
CA GLY A 20 -12.04 7.85 8.33
C GLY A 20 -11.15 6.61 8.27
N LEU A 21 -10.80 6.13 7.06
CA LEU A 21 -9.88 5.00 6.90
C LEU A 21 -8.49 5.33 7.48
N ARG A 22 -7.93 6.49 7.13
CA ARG A 22 -6.63 6.94 7.62
C ARG A 22 -6.60 7.00 9.16
N ASP A 23 -7.64 7.52 9.77
CA ASP A 23 -7.73 7.67 11.22
C ASP A 23 -7.86 6.30 11.90
N GLN A 24 -8.55 5.33 11.28
CA GLN A 24 -8.54 3.92 11.74
C GLN A 24 -7.14 3.31 11.72
N TYR A 25 -6.35 3.57 10.67
CA TYR A 25 -4.95 3.10 10.60
C TYR A 25 -4.09 3.75 11.69
N ILE A 26 -4.22 5.06 11.91
CA ILE A 26 -3.50 5.77 12.99
C ILE A 26 -3.90 5.20 14.35
N GLN A 27 -5.19 5.00 14.60
CA GLN A 27 -5.71 4.44 15.85
C GLN A 27 -5.22 3.00 16.07
N ARG A 28 -5.20 2.18 15.01
CA ARG A 28 -4.80 0.77 15.07
C ARG A 28 -3.32 0.58 15.34
N PHE A 29 -2.49 1.38 14.68
CA PHE A 29 -1.04 1.23 14.73
C PHE A 29 -0.39 2.07 15.82
N GLN A 30 -1.00 3.19 16.23
CA GLN A 30 -0.47 4.11 17.25
C GLN A 30 0.99 4.48 16.98
N PRO A 31 1.27 5.16 15.85
CA PRO A 31 2.64 5.54 15.51
C PRO A 31 3.21 6.44 16.60
N SER A 32 4.44 6.14 16.98
CA SER A 32 5.07 6.71 18.18
C SER A 32 6.07 7.82 17.87
N ASP A 33 6.38 8.03 16.60
CA ASP A 33 7.20 9.11 16.06
C ASP A 33 6.75 9.49 14.64
N PRO A 34 7.25 10.60 14.06
CA PRO A 34 6.88 11.03 12.72
C PRO A 34 7.21 10.03 11.60
N VAL A 35 8.25 9.20 11.76
CA VAL A 35 8.66 8.22 10.74
C VAL A 35 7.69 7.05 10.71
N GLU A 36 7.30 6.52 11.88
CA GLU A 36 6.22 5.54 11.98
C GLU A 36 4.91 6.11 11.46
N ARG A 37 4.61 7.38 11.76
CA ARG A 37 3.39 8.04 11.29
C ARG A 37 3.35 8.05 9.76
N ASP A 38 4.43 8.41 9.10
CA ASP A 38 4.51 8.43 7.64
C ASP A 38 4.25 7.03 7.04
N LEU A 39 4.84 5.98 7.61
CA LEU A 39 4.58 4.60 7.17
C LEU A 39 3.11 4.18 7.36
N VAL A 40 2.50 4.55 8.48
CA VAL A 40 1.08 4.27 8.74
C VAL A 40 0.17 5.02 7.76
N LEU A 41 0.49 6.27 7.45
CA LEU A 41 -0.23 7.05 6.43
C LEU A 41 -0.08 6.43 5.03
N HIS A 42 1.11 5.93 4.68
CA HIS A 42 1.34 5.21 3.43
C HIS A 42 0.58 3.88 3.35
N LEU A 43 0.40 3.15 4.46
CA LEU A 43 -0.46 1.97 4.51
C LEU A 43 -1.92 2.34 4.19
N ALA A 44 -2.45 3.38 4.83
CA ALA A 44 -3.81 3.85 4.58
C ALA A 44 -4.01 4.29 3.12
N ALA A 45 -3.07 5.07 2.58
CA ALA A 45 -3.10 5.50 1.17
C ALA A 45 -3.04 4.32 0.19
N THR A 46 -2.21 3.31 0.47
CA THR A 46 -2.11 2.11 -0.38
C THR A 46 -3.39 1.28 -0.30
N SER A 47 -3.98 1.14 0.89
CA SER A 47 -5.27 0.47 1.09
C SER A 47 -6.40 1.17 0.34
N TRP A 48 -6.44 2.51 0.37
CA TRP A 48 -7.43 3.28 -0.38
C TRP A 48 -7.36 3.02 -1.89
N ARG A 49 -6.15 2.99 -2.44
CA ARG A 49 -5.93 2.68 -3.86
C ARG A 49 -6.32 1.24 -4.21
N LEU A 50 -6.14 0.27 -3.30
CA LEU A 50 -6.63 -1.09 -3.49
C LEU A 50 -8.17 -1.14 -3.56
N HIS A 51 -8.86 -0.44 -2.66
CA HIS A 51 -10.33 -0.37 -2.68
C HIS A 51 -10.84 0.29 -3.97
N ARG A 52 -10.11 1.27 -4.49
CA ARG A 52 -10.40 1.86 -5.80
C ARG A 52 -10.29 0.85 -6.93
N LEU A 53 -9.23 0.04 -6.97
CA LEU A 53 -9.09 -0.99 -8.00
C LEU A 53 -10.24 -2.00 -7.95
N GLN A 54 -10.66 -2.41 -6.74
CA GLN A 54 -11.83 -3.28 -6.56
C GLN A 54 -13.13 -2.63 -7.06
N SER A 55 -13.29 -1.33 -6.83
CA SER A 55 -14.47 -0.58 -7.30
C SER A 55 -14.47 -0.44 -8.83
N ILE A 56 -13.29 -0.21 -9.43
CA ILE A 56 -13.13 -0.17 -10.90
C ILE A 56 -13.44 -1.55 -11.48
N GLU A 57 -12.90 -2.61 -10.90
CA GLU A 57 -13.16 -3.99 -11.34
C GLU A 57 -14.65 -4.31 -11.34
N ALA A 58 -15.35 -4.03 -10.24
CA ALA A 58 -16.80 -4.20 -10.15
C ALA A 58 -17.53 -3.41 -11.25
N GLY A 59 -17.14 -2.15 -11.49
CA GLY A 59 -17.72 -1.33 -12.55
C GLY A 59 -17.48 -1.90 -13.96
N LEU A 60 -16.31 -2.49 -14.22
CA LEU A 60 -16.00 -3.16 -15.49
C LEU A 60 -16.85 -4.41 -15.69
N TYR A 61 -17.01 -5.26 -14.66
CA TYR A 61 -17.87 -6.43 -14.75
C TYR A 61 -19.34 -6.06 -14.94
N GLU A 62 -19.83 -5.06 -14.23
CA GLU A 62 -21.20 -4.55 -14.41
C GLU A 62 -21.45 -4.02 -15.82
N ALA A 63 -20.48 -3.30 -16.39
CA ALA A 63 -20.56 -2.86 -17.79
C ALA A 63 -20.55 -4.04 -18.76
N ALA A 64 -19.64 -4.99 -18.59
CA ALA A 64 -19.55 -6.17 -19.45
C ALA A 64 -20.79 -7.07 -19.37
N MET A 65 -21.39 -7.22 -18.18
CA MET A 65 -22.66 -7.95 -18.03
C MET A 65 -23.82 -7.24 -18.73
N ARG A 66 -23.86 -5.90 -18.72
CA ARG A 66 -24.84 -5.14 -19.52
C ARG A 66 -24.63 -5.35 -21.01
N ASP A 67 -23.40 -5.21 -21.49
CA ASP A 67 -23.08 -5.42 -22.90
C ASP A 67 -23.43 -6.84 -23.36
N CYS A 68 -23.10 -7.86 -22.56
CA CYS A 68 -23.46 -9.25 -22.85
C CYS A 68 -24.98 -9.44 -22.93
N ARG A 69 -25.72 -8.87 -21.96
CA ARG A 69 -27.19 -8.89 -21.97
C ARG A 69 -27.76 -8.26 -23.24
N ASP A 70 -27.23 -7.11 -23.66
CA ASP A 70 -27.72 -6.41 -24.84
C ASP A 70 -27.41 -7.19 -26.14
N THR A 71 -26.35 -8.01 -26.16
CA THR A 71 -26.00 -8.82 -27.34
C THR A 71 -26.67 -10.19 -27.42
N MET A 72 -27.02 -10.79 -26.27
CA MET A 72 -27.53 -12.17 -26.17
C MET A 72 -29.00 -12.24 -25.72
N GLU A 73 -29.61 -11.10 -25.38
CA GLU A 73 -31.04 -10.94 -25.03
C GLU A 73 -31.60 -12.02 -24.09
N GLU A 74 -32.57 -12.83 -24.56
CA GLU A 74 -33.25 -13.87 -23.78
C GLU A 74 -32.30 -14.98 -23.34
N ASP A 75 -31.31 -15.32 -24.17
CA ASP A 75 -30.32 -16.36 -23.85
C ASP A 75 -29.51 -15.97 -22.62
N PHE A 76 -29.13 -14.70 -22.48
CA PHE A 76 -28.37 -14.22 -21.32
C PHE A 76 -29.20 -14.23 -20.02
N ILE A 77 -30.47 -13.85 -20.11
CA ILE A 77 -31.37 -13.80 -18.94
C ILE A 77 -31.61 -15.22 -18.41
N SER A 78 -31.62 -16.22 -19.30
CA SER A 78 -31.79 -17.63 -18.93
C SER A 78 -30.57 -18.25 -18.23
N LEU A 79 -29.39 -17.62 -18.32
CA LEU A 79 -28.16 -18.10 -17.70
C LEU A 79 -28.19 -17.99 -16.17
N THR A 80 -27.46 -18.89 -15.50
CA THR A 80 -27.18 -18.74 -14.08
C THR A 80 -26.29 -17.51 -13.82
N PRO A 81 -26.31 -16.92 -12.61
CA PRO A 81 -25.43 -15.80 -12.28
C PRO A 81 -23.94 -16.11 -12.50
N GLU A 82 -23.51 -17.35 -12.28
CA GLU A 82 -22.14 -17.81 -12.52
C GLU A 82 -21.81 -17.78 -14.02
N ALA A 83 -22.71 -18.26 -14.86
CA ALA A 83 -22.54 -18.25 -16.31
C ALA A 83 -22.57 -16.83 -16.88
N GLN A 84 -23.42 -15.93 -16.34
CA GLN A 84 -23.42 -14.51 -16.70
C GLN A 84 -22.08 -13.84 -16.37
N ARG A 85 -21.50 -14.12 -15.20
CA ARG A 85 -20.17 -13.62 -14.82
C ARG A 85 -19.07 -14.19 -15.70
N ALA A 86 -19.15 -15.49 -16.06
CA ALA A 86 -18.19 -16.11 -16.95
C ALA A 86 -18.20 -15.47 -18.35
N ALA A 87 -19.39 -15.23 -18.93
CA ALA A 87 -19.55 -14.53 -20.20
C ALA A 87 -18.99 -13.10 -20.15
N ALA A 88 -19.27 -12.36 -19.07
CA ALA A 88 -18.71 -11.03 -18.87
C ALA A 88 -17.17 -11.05 -18.73
N HIS A 89 -16.61 -12.05 -18.05
CA HIS A 89 -15.17 -12.23 -17.91
C HIS A 89 -14.48 -12.52 -19.25
N GLU A 90 -15.05 -13.44 -20.04
CA GLU A 90 -14.55 -13.78 -21.39
C GLU A 90 -14.59 -12.56 -22.30
N SER A 91 -15.69 -11.82 -22.25
CA SER A 91 -15.88 -10.56 -22.96
C SER A 91 -14.82 -9.50 -22.60
N LEU A 92 -14.57 -9.28 -21.31
CA LEU A 92 -13.55 -8.32 -20.84
C LEU A 92 -12.13 -8.72 -21.27
N SER A 93 -11.81 -10.00 -21.12
CA SER A 93 -10.48 -10.56 -21.44
C SER A 93 -10.17 -10.49 -22.93
N SER A 94 -11.20 -10.61 -23.77
CA SER A 94 -11.04 -10.60 -25.23
C SER A 94 -11.01 -9.19 -25.83
N ARG A 95 -11.64 -8.20 -25.18
CA ARG A 95 -11.80 -6.83 -25.71
C ARG A 95 -10.69 -5.85 -25.32
N SER A 96 -10.02 -6.06 -24.18
CA SER A 96 -9.14 -5.03 -23.63
C SER A 96 -8.04 -5.57 -22.72
N GLY A 97 -6.85 -4.96 -22.78
CA GLY A 97 -5.76 -5.21 -21.81
C GLY A 97 -6.00 -4.61 -20.42
N VAL A 98 -7.20 -4.06 -20.18
CA VAL A 98 -7.53 -3.29 -18.97
C VAL A 98 -7.56 -4.20 -17.75
N LEU A 99 -8.00 -5.46 -17.89
CA LEU A 99 -8.03 -6.40 -16.79
C LEU A 99 -6.61 -6.79 -16.35
N GLU A 100 -5.70 -7.04 -17.30
CA GLU A 100 -4.29 -7.30 -17.01
C GLU A 100 -3.62 -6.11 -16.34
N ASP A 101 -3.89 -4.89 -16.80
CA ASP A 101 -3.34 -3.67 -16.21
C ASP A 101 -3.88 -3.43 -14.80
N LEU A 102 -5.15 -3.76 -14.55
CA LEU A 102 -5.75 -3.72 -13.21
C LEU A 102 -5.09 -4.75 -12.29
N LEU A 103 -4.94 -6.01 -12.72
CA LEU A 103 -4.29 -7.07 -11.95
C LEU A 103 -2.82 -6.76 -11.65
N ARG A 104 -2.09 -6.17 -12.61
CA ARG A 104 -0.71 -5.69 -12.41
C ARG A 104 -0.66 -4.59 -11.36
N SER A 105 -1.56 -3.62 -11.46
CA SER A 105 -1.67 -2.50 -10.51
C SER A 105 -1.99 -3.01 -9.10
N GLU A 106 -2.93 -3.96 -8.99
CA GLU A 106 -3.29 -4.58 -7.72
C GLU A 106 -2.11 -5.34 -7.12
N THR A 107 -1.44 -6.16 -7.92
CA THR A 107 -0.24 -6.90 -7.51
C THR A 107 0.84 -5.95 -7.00
N HIS A 108 1.09 -4.85 -7.71
CA HIS A 108 2.05 -3.84 -7.30
C HIS A 108 1.66 -3.20 -5.95
N LEU A 109 0.40 -2.78 -5.80
CA LEU A 109 -0.08 -2.15 -4.56
C LEU A 109 -0.07 -3.11 -3.37
N ARG A 110 -0.43 -4.39 -3.56
CA ARG A 110 -0.33 -5.42 -2.51
C ARG A 110 1.11 -5.62 -2.07
N ARG A 111 2.06 -5.70 -3.01
CA ARG A 111 3.50 -5.78 -2.68
C ARG A 111 3.99 -4.54 -1.94
N LEU A 112 3.56 -3.36 -2.37
CA LEU A 112 3.88 -2.10 -1.70
C LEU A 112 3.34 -2.08 -0.26
N TYR A 113 2.09 -2.48 -0.05
CA TYR A 113 1.48 -2.60 1.27
C TYR A 113 2.29 -3.51 2.19
N GLN A 114 2.64 -4.72 1.72
CA GLN A 114 3.43 -5.67 2.50
C GLN A 114 4.82 -5.13 2.83
N LYS A 115 5.46 -4.43 1.87
CA LYS A 115 6.77 -3.80 2.07
C LYS A 115 6.70 -2.72 3.16
N ILE A 116 5.72 -1.81 3.10
CA ILE A 116 5.56 -0.74 4.10
C ILE A 116 5.28 -1.34 5.48
N LEU A 117 4.42 -2.35 5.56
CA LEU A 117 4.12 -3.03 6.82
C LEU A 117 5.36 -3.70 7.42
N ARG A 118 6.19 -4.35 6.59
CA ARG A 118 7.47 -4.91 7.02
C ARG A 118 8.40 -3.82 7.57
N CYS A 119 8.55 -2.70 6.87
CA CYS A 119 9.36 -1.57 7.34
C CYS A 119 8.89 -1.06 8.71
N LEU A 120 7.58 -0.93 8.93
CA LEU A 120 7.03 -0.51 10.23
C LEU A 120 7.36 -1.52 11.34
N ILE A 121 7.21 -2.81 11.06
CA ILE A 121 7.54 -3.87 12.02
C ILE A 121 9.04 -3.86 12.36
N ASP A 122 9.89 -3.70 11.36
CA ASP A 122 11.34 -3.74 11.55
C ASP A 122 11.85 -2.51 12.32
N LEU A 123 11.30 -1.32 12.05
CA LEU A 123 11.59 -0.12 12.85
C LEU A 123 11.22 -0.32 14.33
N ARG A 124 10.07 -0.92 14.61
CA ARG A 124 9.64 -1.20 15.99
C ARG A 124 10.55 -2.17 16.71
N LYS A 125 11.02 -3.22 16.00
CA LYS A 125 12.00 -4.15 16.54
C LYS A 125 13.30 -3.45 16.89
N LEU A 126 13.82 -2.60 16.00
CA LEU A 126 15.05 -1.83 16.25
C LEU A 126 14.92 -0.93 17.48
N ARG A 127 13.74 -0.36 17.74
CA ARG A 127 13.49 0.46 18.92
C ARG A 127 13.44 -0.34 20.22
N GLY A 128 12.95 -1.58 20.17
CA GLY A 128 12.92 -2.49 21.32
C GLY A 128 14.27 -3.08 21.70
N VAL A 129 15.31 -2.90 20.86
CA VAL A 129 16.67 -3.33 21.15
C VAL A 129 17.36 -2.25 21.97
N PRO A 130 17.78 -2.52 23.22
CA PRO A 130 18.59 -1.56 23.97
C PRO A 130 19.88 -1.26 23.20
N PRO A 131 20.38 -0.01 23.23
CA PRO A 131 21.61 0.33 22.54
C PRO A 131 22.71 -0.64 22.96
N PRO A 132 23.57 -1.12 22.02
CA PRO A 132 24.67 -1.99 22.39
C PRO A 132 25.46 -1.33 23.52
N PRO A 133 25.86 -2.08 24.57
CA PRO A 133 26.58 -1.51 25.69
C PRO A 133 27.73 -0.70 25.12
N ALA A 134 27.76 0.59 25.47
CA ALA A 134 28.72 1.54 24.92
C ALA A 134 30.09 0.87 24.99
N ALA A 135 30.62 0.45 23.83
CA ALA A 135 31.92 -0.18 23.77
C ALA A 135 32.85 0.82 24.44
N ALA A 136 33.35 0.44 25.64
CA ALA A 136 34.17 1.30 26.46
C ALA A 136 35.20 1.90 25.50
N ARG A 137 35.12 3.21 25.28
CA ARG A 137 36.07 3.94 24.45
C ARG A 137 37.42 3.60 25.05
N ARG A 138 38.14 2.64 24.46
CA ARG A 138 39.50 2.35 24.87
C ARG A 138 40.21 3.67 24.63
N PRO A 139 40.71 4.34 25.68
CA PRO A 139 41.47 5.55 25.46
C PRO A 139 42.58 5.17 24.50
N PHE A 140 42.63 5.88 23.37
CA PHE A 140 43.73 5.75 22.44
C PHE A 140 44.97 6.08 23.26
N LEU A 141 45.79 5.07 23.57
CA LEU A 141 47.09 5.31 24.19
C LEU A 141 47.89 6.06 23.14
N ILE A 142 47.95 7.39 23.28
CA ILE A 142 48.96 8.19 22.63
C ILE A 142 50.27 7.72 23.25
N VAL A 143 50.98 6.85 22.54
CA VAL A 143 52.35 6.50 22.90
C VAL A 143 53.18 7.72 22.50
N ASP A 144 53.38 8.64 23.45
CA ASP A 144 54.34 9.73 23.30
C ASP A 144 55.73 9.13 23.19
N ASN A 145 56.17 8.88 21.96
CA ASN A 145 57.54 8.47 21.68
C ASN A 145 58.42 9.74 21.62
N VAL A 146 58.54 10.41 22.75
CA VAL A 146 59.52 11.49 22.95
C VAL A 146 60.41 11.07 24.11
N THR A 147 61.49 10.36 23.80
CA THR A 147 62.82 10.59 24.39
C THR A 147 63.84 9.63 23.79
N ARG A 148 64.70 10.16 22.92
CA ARG A 148 66.15 9.98 23.12
C ARG A 148 66.86 11.27 22.75
N LYS A 149 67.36 11.90 23.80
CA LYS A 149 68.27 13.05 23.80
C LYS A 149 69.67 12.55 23.40
N ALA A 150 70.34 13.37 22.59
CA ALA A 150 71.75 13.78 22.62
C ALA A 150 72.83 12.78 23.09
N ALA A 151 73.79 12.50 22.19
CA ALA A 151 75.23 12.76 22.39
C ALA A 151 75.93 12.68 21.03
#